data_AF-A0A949CPR0-F1
#
_entry.id   AF-A0A949CPR0-F1
#
_cell.length_a   1.000
_cell.length_b   1.000
_cell.length_c   1.000
_cell.angle_alpha   90.00
_cell.angle_beta   90.00
_cell.angle_gamma   90.00
#
_symmetry.space_group_name_H-M   'P 1'
#
loop_
_entity.id
_entity.type
_entity.pdbx_description
1 polymer ?
#
loop_
_entity_poly.entity_id
_entity_poly.type
_entity_poly.pdbx_seq_one_letter_code
_entity_poly.pdbx_strand_id
1 'polypeptide(L)'
;MAMVGVILIAVYDVGRVLLIKVSTSDRDPLGRALIDVFGLFLNVLIALEILENITAYLKKHVIQAELVVITALIAVARKMIILDFDKTKGLELIGLAIAVIALSISYWIVRRLNNKVE
;
A
#
# COMPACT_ATOMS: atom_id res chain seq x y z
N MET A 1 -11.75 -16.49 4.61
CA MET A 1 -10.73 -17.33 5.30
C MET A 1 -9.39 -17.33 4.57
N ALA A 2 -9.33 -17.49 3.23
CA ALA A 2 -8.07 -17.46 2.48
C ALA A 2 -7.21 -16.20 2.71
N MET A 3 -7.82 -15.01 2.72
CA MET A 3 -7.05 -13.78 2.91
C MET A 3 -6.48 -13.58 4.32
N VAL A 4 -7.17 -14.11 5.34
CA VAL A 4 -6.60 -14.13 6.71
C VAL A 4 -5.31 -14.97 6.72
N GLY A 5 -5.28 -16.07 5.98
CA GLY A 5 -4.06 -16.85 5.76
C GLY A 5 -2.94 -16.04 5.08
N VAL A 6 -3.27 -15.27 4.04
CA VAL A 6 -2.29 -14.38 3.37
C VAL A 6 -1.70 -13.35 4.34
N ILE A 7 -2.53 -12.74 5.18
CA ILE A 7 -2.08 -11.77 6.20
C ILE A 7 -1.15 -12.45 7.21
N LEU A 8 -1.50 -13.63 7.72
CA LEU A 8 -0.65 -14.36 8.67
C LEU A 8 0.71 -14.72 8.07
N ILE A 9 0.73 -15.17 6.82
CA ILE A 9 1.97 -15.46 6.09
C ILE A 9 2.80 -14.19 5.91
N ALA A 10 2.18 -13.08 5.52
CA ALA A 10 2.87 -11.80 5.34
C ALA A 10 3.48 -11.28 6.65
N VAL A 11 2.75 -11.38 7.77
CA VAL A 11 3.25 -11.00 9.12
C VAL A 11 4.43 -11.89 9.52
N TYR A 12 4.33 -13.20 9.29
CA TYR A 12 5.42 -14.13 9.56
C TYR A 12 6.67 -13.78 8.73
N ASP A 13 6.51 -13.47 7.45
CA ASP A 13 7.62 -13.11 6.56
C ASP A 13 8.31 -11.81 7.02
N VAL A 14 7.53 -10.79 7.40
CA VAL A 14 8.07 -9.55 7.97
C VAL A 14 8.88 -9.82 9.23
N GLY A 15 8.36 -10.62 10.16
CA GLY A 15 9.05 -11.00 11.40
C GLY A 15 10.35 -11.77 11.14
N ARG A 16 10.34 -12.69 10.17
CA ARG A 16 11.53 -13.45 9.76
C ARG A 16 12.60 -12.53 9.18
N VAL A 17 12.24 -11.64 8.26
CA VAL A 17 13.19 -10.71 7.62
C VAL A 17 13.78 -9.74 8.64
N LEU A 18 12.97 -9.26 9.57
CA LEU A 18 13.41 -8.44 10.70
C LEU A 18 14.47 -9.14 11.54
N LEU A 19 14.20 -10.39 11.95
CA LEU A 19 15.15 -11.19 12.75
C LEU A 19 16.46 -11.43 12.01
N ILE A 20 16.41 -11.77 10.72
CA ILE A 20 17.62 -11.97 9.92
C ILE A 20 18.42 -10.68 9.84
N LYS A 21 17.80 -9.56 9.45
CA LYS A 21 18.47 -8.26 9.28
C LYS A 21 19.07 -7.73 10.59
N VAL A 22 18.42 -7.94 11.73
CA VAL A 22 18.97 -7.52 13.03
C VAL A 22 20.16 -8.38 13.45
N SER A 23 20.15 -9.68 13.16
CA SER A 23 21.23 -10.61 13.51
C SER A 23 22.44 -10.53 12.58
N THR A 24 22.27 -10.13 11.32
CA THR A 24 23.36 -9.96 10.35
C THR A 24 23.88 -8.52 10.25
N SER A 25 23.52 -7.65 11.21
CA SER A 25 23.83 -6.21 11.20
C SER A 25 25.31 -5.93 11.51
N ASP A 26 26.20 -6.37 10.64
CA ASP A 26 27.64 -6.06 10.68
C ASP A 26 28.08 -5.28 9.43
N ARG A 27 27.23 -5.16 8.39
CA ARG A 27 27.59 -4.53 7.09
C ARG A 27 26.55 -3.64 6.42
N ASP A 28 25.27 -3.70 6.81
CA ASP A 28 24.22 -2.84 6.24
C ASP A 28 23.96 -1.62 7.12
N PRO A 29 23.95 -0.38 6.57
CA PRO A 29 23.55 0.78 7.35
C PRO A 29 22.09 0.65 7.75
N LEU A 30 21.82 0.87 9.04
CA LEU A 30 20.49 0.74 9.66
C LEU A 30 19.36 1.40 8.85
N GLY A 31 19.64 2.52 8.17
CA GLY A 31 18.67 3.22 7.32
C GLY A 31 18.11 2.37 6.16
N ARG A 32 18.95 1.62 5.44
CA ARG A 32 18.50 0.76 4.33
C ARG A 32 17.69 -0.43 4.83
N ALA A 33 18.15 -1.05 5.92
CA ALA A 33 17.42 -2.14 6.56
C ALA A 33 16.03 -1.69 7.05
N LEU A 34 15.93 -0.48 7.60
CA LEU A 34 14.67 0.09 8.08
C LEU A 34 13.69 0.37 6.94
N ILE A 35 14.14 0.94 5.82
CA ILE A 35 13.29 1.18 4.64
C ILE A 35 12.73 -0.14 4.08
N ASP A 36 13.55 -1.19 3.99
CA ASP A 36 13.09 -2.51 3.53
C ASP A 36 12.01 -3.11 4.44
N VAL A 37 12.21 -3.00 5.75
CA VAL A 37 11.24 -3.47 6.76
C VAL A 37 9.94 -2.67 6.68
N PHE A 38 10.01 -1.34 6.56
CA PHE A 38 8.83 -0.51 6.32
C PHE A 38 8.11 -0.95 5.05
N GLY A 39 8.86 -1.26 3.99
CA GLY A 39 8.30 -1.81 2.77
C GLY A 39 7.48 -3.07 3.01
N LEU A 40 8.04 -4.04 3.73
CA LEU A 40 7.35 -5.28 4.08
C LEU A 40 6.13 -5.04 4.99
N PHE A 41 6.24 -4.16 5.98
CA PHE A 41 5.14 -3.80 6.86
C PHE A 41 3.98 -3.16 6.09
N LEU A 42 4.28 -2.27 5.14
CA LEU A 42 3.27 -1.64 4.29
C LEU A 42 2.57 -2.66 3.35
N ASN A 43 3.21 -3.79 2.98
CA ASN A 43 2.52 -4.89 2.28
C ASN A 43 1.42 -5.51 3.16
N VAL A 44 1.70 -5.70 4.45
CA VAL A 44 0.73 -6.25 5.40
C VAL A 44 -0.46 -5.32 5.56
N LEU A 45 -0.22 -4.01 5.65
CA LEU A 45 -1.29 -3.01 5.75
C LEU A 45 -2.21 -3.03 4.54
N ILE A 46 -1.67 -3.17 3.31
CA ILE A 46 -2.49 -3.31 2.10
C ILE A 46 -3.37 -4.57 2.17
N ALA A 47 -2.82 -5.69 2.64
CA ALA A 47 -3.60 -6.92 2.78
C ALA A 47 -4.74 -6.75 3.78
N LEU A 48 -4.51 -6.05 4.90
CA LEU A 48 -5.54 -5.71 5.87
C LEU A 48 -6.59 -4.76 5.30
N GLU A 49 -6.18 -3.75 4.54
CA GLU A 49 -7.07 -2.79 3.89
C GLU A 49 -7.99 -3.46 2.86
N ILE A 50 -7.44 -4.38 2.05
CA ILE A 50 -8.24 -5.20 1.13
C ILE A 50 -9.23 -6.10 1.92
N LEU A 51 -8.84 -6.61 3.10
CA LEU A 51 -9.75 -7.38 3.97
C LEU A 51 -10.94 -6.56 4.40
N GLU A 52 -10.69 -5.33 4.80
CA GLU A 52 -11.74 -4.40 5.19
C GLU A 52 -12.66 -4.09 4.02
N ASN A 53 -12.11 -3.80 2.84
CA ASN A 53 -12.89 -3.53 1.62
C ASN A 53 -13.78 -4.70 1.22
N ILE A 54 -13.26 -5.93 1.22
CA ILE A 54 -14.03 -7.13 0.90
C ILE A 54 -15.09 -7.39 1.98
N THR A 55 -14.75 -7.22 3.26
CA THR A 55 -15.69 -7.42 4.37
C THR A 55 -16.82 -6.39 4.32
N ALA A 56 -16.52 -5.13 4.01
CA ALA A 56 -17.50 -4.07 3.82
C ALA A 56 -18.44 -4.37 2.64
N TYR A 57 -17.89 -4.86 1.52
CA TYR A 57 -18.67 -5.32 0.38
C TYR A 57 -19.63 -6.45 0.74
N LEU A 58 -19.15 -7.49 1.42
CA LEU A 58 -19.98 -8.63 1.84
C LEU A 58 -21.10 -8.21 2.82
N LYS A 59 -20.86 -7.21 3.68
CA LYS A 59 -21.87 -6.70 4.62
C LYS A 59 -22.93 -5.84 3.95
N LYS A 60 -22.54 -4.92 3.07
CA LYS A 60 -23.46 -3.91 2.50
C LYS A 60 -23.91 -4.21 1.07
N HIS A 61 -23.35 -5.23 0.41
CA HIS A 61 -23.59 -5.60 -0.99
C HIS A 61 -23.40 -4.45 -1.99
N VAL A 62 -22.65 -3.42 -1.60
CA VAL A 62 -22.33 -2.25 -2.41
C VAL A 62 -20.83 -2.03 -2.35
N ILE A 63 -20.19 -1.91 -3.51
CA ILE A 63 -18.80 -1.51 -3.60
C ILE A 63 -18.74 -0.02 -3.28
N GLN A 64 -18.06 0.34 -2.19
CA GLN A 64 -17.74 1.74 -1.90
C GLN A 64 -16.61 2.16 -2.86
N ALA A 65 -16.98 2.67 -4.04
CA ALA A 65 -16.02 3.12 -5.04
C ALA A 65 -15.03 4.15 -4.46
N GLU A 66 -15.50 5.00 -3.54
CA GLU A 66 -14.66 5.97 -2.82
C GLU A 66 -13.53 5.28 -2.04
N LEU A 67 -13.86 4.23 -1.29
CA LEU A 67 -12.90 3.46 -0.50
C LEU A 67 -11.87 2.75 -1.39
N VAL A 68 -12.30 2.18 -2.52
CA VAL A 68 -11.40 1.53 -3.49
C VAL A 68 -10.40 2.52 -4.08
N VAL A 69 -10.84 3.74 -4.42
CA VAL A 69 -9.94 4.77 -4.96
C VAL A 69 -8.96 5.27 -3.90
N ILE A 70 -9.40 5.40 -2.64
CA ILE A 70 -8.51 5.74 -1.52
C ILE A 70 -7.43 4.66 -1.34
N THR A 71 -7.80 3.38 -1.36
CA THR A 71 -6.83 2.27 -1.27
C THR A 71 -5.83 2.28 -2.44
N ALA A 72 -6.27 2.64 -3.65
CA ALA A 72 -5.37 2.80 -4.79
C ALA A 72 -4.38 3.97 -4.61
N LEU A 73 -4.84 5.11 -4.06
CA LEU A 73 -3.96 6.24 -3.71
C LEU A 73 -2.92 5.85 -2.66
N ILE A 74 -3.32 5.12 -1.61
CA ILE A 74 -2.41 4.62 -0.57
C ILE A 74 -1.37 3.67 -1.16
N ALA A 75 -1.77 2.78 -2.07
CA ALA A 75 -0.85 1.86 -2.75
C ALA A 75 0.22 2.59 -3.58
N VAL A 76 -0.15 3.68 -4.27
CA VAL A 76 0.79 4.51 -5.03
C VAL A 76 1.70 5.32 -4.10
N ALA A 77 1.15 5.93 -3.05
CA ALA A 77 1.92 6.67 -2.05
C ALA A 77 2.98 5.78 -1.39
N ARG A 78 2.64 4.53 -1.10
CA ARG A 78 3.59 3.53 -0.58
C ARG A 78 4.76 3.31 -1.54
N LYS A 79 4.50 3.18 -2.85
CA LYS A 79 5.56 3.03 -3.87
C LYS A 79 6.51 4.22 -3.86
N MET A 80 6.01 5.43 -3.61
CA MET A 80 6.82 6.64 -3.46
C MET A 80 7.73 6.60 -2.21
N ILE A 81 7.23 6.11 -1.08
CA ILE A 81 7.99 6.06 0.19
C ILE A 81 9.22 5.14 0.08
N ILE A 82 9.09 4.02 -0.63
CA ILE A 82 10.14 2.99 -0.74
C ILE A 82 11.10 3.29 -1.92
N LEU A 83 10.82 4.31 -2.71
CA LEU A 83 11.57 4.61 -3.93
C LEU A 83 12.97 5.16 -3.61
N ASP A 84 13.98 4.54 -4.22
CA ASP A 84 15.37 5.02 -4.16
C ASP A 84 15.62 6.02 -5.28
N PHE A 85 15.60 7.32 -4.96
CA PHE A 85 15.76 8.40 -5.92
C PHE A 85 17.12 8.41 -6.62
N ASP A 86 18.16 7.80 -6.03
CA ASP A 86 19.49 7.70 -6.65
C ASP A 86 19.53 6.67 -7.79
N LYS A 87 18.62 5.69 -7.77
CA LYS A 87 18.56 4.62 -8.78
C LYS A 87 17.39 4.75 -9.75
N THR A 88 16.43 5.60 -9.43
CA THR A 88 15.19 5.71 -10.20
C THR A 88 15.37 6.63 -11.41
N LYS A 89 14.96 6.15 -12.58
CA LYS A 89 14.96 6.98 -13.80
C LYS A 89 13.88 8.05 -13.70
N GLY A 90 14.18 9.28 -14.14
CA GLY A 90 13.21 10.39 -14.09
C GLY A 90 11.86 10.09 -14.75
N LEU A 91 11.83 9.20 -15.76
CA LEU A 91 10.59 8.75 -16.40
C LEU A 91 9.65 8.00 -15.45
N GLU A 92 10.18 7.17 -14.55
CA GLU A 92 9.39 6.43 -13.57
C GLU A 92 8.75 7.39 -12.56
N LEU A 93 9.49 8.43 -12.16
CA LEU A 93 9.01 9.46 -11.25
C LEU A 93 7.86 10.28 -11.87
N ILE A 94 7.97 10.62 -13.15
CA ILE A 94 6.91 11.30 -13.91
C ILE A 94 5.69 10.39 -14.03
N GLY A 95 5.87 9.11 -14.35
CA GLY A 95 4.77 8.13 -14.42
C GLY A 95 4.02 8.01 -13.10
N LEU A 96 4.74 8.00 -11.98
CA LEU A 96 4.18 7.96 -10.64
C LEU A 96 3.39 9.24 -10.31
N ALA A 97 3.90 10.42 -10.67
CA ALA A 97 3.20 11.69 -10.50
C ALA A 97 1.89 11.73 -11.32
N ILE A 98 1.92 11.28 -12.57
CA ILE A 98 0.73 11.19 -13.43
C ILE A 98 -0.30 10.23 -12.82
N ALA A 99 0.13 9.09 -12.29
CA ALA A 99 -0.75 8.13 -11.63
C ALA A 99 -1.44 8.73 -10.39
N VAL A 100 -0.71 9.46 -9.56
CA VAL A 100 -1.27 10.17 -8.38
C VAL A 100 -2.30 11.21 -8.81
N ILE A 101 -2.02 11.99 -9.86
CA ILE A 101 -2.96 12.99 -10.38
C ILE A 101 -4.23 12.32 -10.92
N ALA A 102 -4.09 11.26 -11.73
CA ALA A 102 -5.22 10.53 -12.29
C ALA A 102 -6.13 9.94 -11.20
N LEU A 103 -5.54 9.33 -10.16
CA LEU A 103 -6.28 8.78 -9.03
C LEU A 103 -6.93 9.88 -8.18
N SER A 104 -6.27 11.01 -7.98
CA SER A 104 -6.83 12.16 -7.25
C SER A 104 -8.05 12.76 -7.96
N ILE A 105 -7.98 12.85 -9.30
CA ILE A 105 -9.13 13.27 -10.12
C ILE A 105 -10.26 12.24 -10.02
N SER A 106 -9.94 10.94 -10.09
CA SER A 106 -10.92 9.87 -9.91
C SER A 106 -11.63 9.98 -8.54
N TYR A 107 -10.88 10.19 -7.47
CA TYR A 107 -11.43 10.38 -6.13
C TYR A 107 -12.37 11.59 -6.06
N TRP A 108 -11.96 12.72 -6.64
CA TRP A 108 -12.78 13.93 -6.68
C TRP A 108 -14.10 13.72 -7.43
N ILE A 109 -14.07 13.02 -8.57
CA ILE A 109 -15.27 12.69 -9.35
C ILE A 109 -16.18 11.77 -8.54
N VAL A 110 -15.66 10.66 -7.99
CA VAL A 110 -16.44 9.69 -7.22
C VAL A 110 -17.10 10.36 -6.02
N ARG A 111 -16.34 11.17 -5.27
CA ARG A 111 -16.87 11.91 -4.12
C ARG A 111 -17.95 12.92 -4.51
N ARG A 112 -17.78 13.64 -5.62
CA ARG A 112 -18.80 14.58 -6.12
C ARG A 112 -20.08 13.88 -6.57
N LEU A 113 -19.97 12.71 -7.17
CA LEU A 113 -21.13 11.92 -7.58
C LEU A 113 -21.85 11.34 -6.37
N ASN A 114 -21.12 10.84 -5.38
CA ASN A 114 -21.69 10.29 -4.16
C ASN A 114 -22.44 11.37 -3.35
N ASN A 115 -21.87 12.57 -3.22
CA ASN A 115 -22.51 13.72 -2.54
C ASN A 115 -23.78 14.26 -3.23
N LYS A 116 -24.07 13.84 -4.47
CA LYS A 116 -25.31 14.23 -5.19
C LYS A 116 -26.45 13.22 -5.02
N VAL A 117 -26.15 12.05 -4.44
CA VAL A 117 -27.11 10.95 -4.29
C VAL A 117 -27.75 10.95 -2.88
N GLU A 118 -27.19 11.70 -1.93
CA GLU A 118 -27.84 12.12 -0.67
C GLU A 118 -28.59 13.45 -0.86
#